data_AF-A0A2S8ETS6-F1
#
_entry.id   AF-A0A2S8ETS6-F1
#
_cell.length_a   1.000
_cell.length_b   1.000
_cell.length_c   1.000
_cell.angle_alpha   90.00
_cell.angle_beta   90.00
_cell.angle_gamma   90.00
#
_symmetry.space_group_name_H-M   'P 1'
#
loop_
_entity.id
_entity.type
_entity.pdbx_description
1 polymer ?
#
loop_
_entity_poly.entity_id
_entity_poly.type
_entity_poly.pdbx_seq_one_letter_code
_entity_poly.pdbx_strand_id
1 'polypeptide(L)'
;MEVAVIGEFAKSVGIAGLAGVLTVQAQGALAIEPPGEDQRARQMEAFQSDAPGSILRLQPFRAAQTVPDADGAALTLTSLNPYVNSWFLLERRPEGGARQVFHLENAAPETWQISLTEDEGTPALLIADEGERYLCRPWTGDQSDLAAARDSGLPYAPLCDGRLYLRNEVAGSRTSREAVAEFLREHVLFGESIVGMIKGVFYEDAFMESGDTMEGADAGAVAAALGRADLDSRPVMRTSMGFDLVGAEGGGMEAGSWYAVEDAPGVYASAMQPGMISEAILRREGETNWLDSVERRADVYLAAFDLEMFEVGYELGTDHPGLEWSPRPHGAGRDWTTPGPDGIDSPAPLVMTGMLSPALTDRVAATFTGGFKRSHGAFRYGDYATYNHGHHYGFVVNGTVLSRLQPNLSTLYVLNDGTIGMRTWTEEDAALLPDIRFARQNGVPLIAPDPETGAGVPGPLVRHWGPGNWSGSANADLRTLRAGACMRTVEDRQFLIYAYFSTATPSAMARTFQAYDCDYAMLLDMNSLEHTYLAVYTPAEDGLETEHLVERMGEIDARERDGTRIPRFVGFSDNRDFFYLLRR
;
A
#
# COMPACT_ATOMS: atom_id res chain seq x y z
N MET A 1 -6.69 -80.82 -6.91
CA MET A 1 -8.10 -81.05 -6.54
C MET A 1 -8.88 -79.88 -7.09
N GLU A 2 -9.24 -79.98 -8.37
CA GLU A 2 -10.61 -80.23 -8.89
C GLU A 2 -11.23 -78.88 -9.29
N VAL A 3 -11.13 -78.48 -10.58
CA VAL A 3 -12.09 -78.73 -11.70
C VAL A 3 -13.38 -77.90 -11.49
N ALA A 4 -13.53 -76.71 -12.10
CA ALA A 4 -13.93 -76.36 -13.48
C ALA A 4 -15.46 -76.28 -13.71
N VAL A 5 -15.84 -75.57 -14.80
CA VAL A 5 -17.16 -75.42 -15.51
C VAL A 5 -17.71 -73.98 -15.41
N ILE A 6 -17.47 -73.07 -16.38
CA ILE A 6 -18.05 -72.89 -17.74
C ILE A 6 -19.55 -72.50 -17.73
N GLY A 7 -19.89 -71.37 -18.37
CA GLY A 7 -21.27 -71.03 -18.74
C GLY A 7 -21.41 -69.66 -19.43
N GLU A 8 -21.24 -69.64 -20.75
CA GLU A 8 -21.49 -68.50 -21.66
C GLU A 8 -22.98 -68.29 -22.00
N PHE A 9 -23.32 -67.03 -22.27
CA PHE A 9 -24.26 -66.48 -23.28
C PHE A 9 -25.72 -66.99 -23.44
N ALA A 10 -26.66 -66.05 -23.24
CA ALA A 10 -27.52 -65.44 -24.29
C ALA A 10 -29.05 -65.35 -24.01
N LYS A 11 -29.53 -64.09 -24.08
CA LYS A 11 -30.81 -63.57 -24.64
C LYS A 11 -32.15 -63.91 -23.95
N SER A 12 -32.85 -62.87 -23.45
CA SER A 12 -33.79 -62.09 -24.28
C SER A 12 -34.60 -61.01 -23.52
N VAL A 13 -34.54 -59.78 -24.04
CA VAL A 13 -35.60 -58.75 -24.25
C VAL A 13 -36.40 -58.18 -23.07
N GLY A 14 -36.31 -56.85 -22.89
CA GLY A 14 -37.24 -56.05 -22.08
C GLY A 14 -36.91 -54.55 -22.06
N ILE A 15 -37.69 -53.78 -22.79
CA ILE A 15 -37.70 -52.33 -23.07
C ILE A 15 -37.72 -51.39 -21.83
N ALA A 16 -37.19 -50.17 -22.03
CA ALA A 16 -37.52 -48.86 -21.43
C ALA A 16 -36.72 -48.34 -20.21
N GLY A 17 -36.27 -47.09 -20.35
CA GLY A 17 -35.96 -46.20 -19.22
C GLY A 17 -34.78 -45.28 -19.45
N LEU A 18 -34.97 -44.18 -20.19
CA LEU A 18 -34.13 -42.99 -20.04
C LEU A 18 -34.25 -42.51 -18.58
N ALA A 19 -33.11 -42.39 -17.91
CA ALA A 19 -32.94 -41.47 -16.79
C ALA A 19 -31.48 -41.00 -16.81
N GLY A 20 -31.20 -40.02 -17.66
CA GLY A 20 -29.99 -39.21 -17.54
C GLY A 20 -30.09 -38.45 -16.23
N VAL A 21 -29.32 -38.87 -15.23
CA VAL A 21 -29.11 -38.08 -14.02
C VAL A 21 -28.13 -36.97 -14.40
N LEU A 22 -28.67 -35.85 -14.85
CA LEU A 22 -27.99 -34.56 -14.81
C LEU A 22 -27.92 -34.14 -13.34
N THR A 23 -26.83 -34.49 -12.65
CA THR A 23 -26.46 -33.81 -11.43
C THR A 23 -25.99 -32.40 -11.80
N VAL A 24 -26.92 -31.44 -11.80
CA VAL A 24 -26.57 -30.03 -11.64
C VAL A 24 -26.19 -29.84 -10.17
N GLN A 25 -24.90 -29.95 -9.87
CA GLN A 25 -24.38 -29.41 -8.62
C GLN A 25 -24.19 -27.90 -8.82
N ALA A 26 -25.22 -27.11 -8.53
CA ALA A 26 -25.04 -25.69 -8.26
C ALA A 26 -24.54 -25.55 -6.82
N GLN A 27 -23.28 -25.92 -6.58
CA GLN A 27 -22.55 -25.42 -5.43
C GLN A 27 -21.99 -24.07 -5.86
N GLY A 28 -22.61 -22.98 -5.43
CA GLY A 28 -22.05 -21.65 -5.64
C GLY A 28 -20.63 -21.61 -5.06
N ALA A 29 -19.65 -21.25 -5.89
CA ALA A 29 -18.27 -21.11 -5.45
C ALA A 29 -18.20 -20.01 -4.38
N LEU A 30 -17.57 -20.33 -3.25
CA LEU A 30 -17.40 -19.39 -2.13
C LEU A 30 -16.55 -18.17 -2.50
N ALA A 31 -15.69 -18.30 -3.52
CA ALA A 31 -14.81 -17.24 -4.03
C ALA A 31 -14.70 -17.30 -5.57
N ILE A 32 -14.21 -16.24 -6.19
CA ILE A 32 -13.71 -16.29 -7.58
C ILE A 32 -12.38 -17.05 -7.58
N GLU A 33 -12.31 -18.18 -8.28
CA GLU A 33 -11.05 -18.92 -8.39
C GLU A 33 -10.01 -18.19 -9.27
N PRO A 34 -8.71 -18.33 -8.98
CA PRO A 34 -7.65 -17.86 -9.86
C PRO A 34 -7.78 -18.42 -11.29
N PRO A 35 -7.30 -17.70 -12.32
CA PRO A 35 -7.39 -18.17 -13.69
C PRO A 35 -6.58 -19.46 -13.88
N GLY A 36 -7.15 -20.41 -14.61
CA GLY A 36 -6.43 -21.62 -15.02
C GLY A 36 -5.19 -21.31 -15.86
N GLU A 37 -4.27 -22.27 -15.95
CA GLU A 37 -2.93 -22.08 -16.52
C GLU A 37 -2.94 -21.46 -17.93
N ASP A 38 -3.79 -21.94 -18.84
CA ASP A 38 -3.91 -21.42 -20.21
C ASP A 38 -4.44 -19.98 -20.27
N GLN A 39 -5.34 -19.62 -19.36
CA GLN A 39 -5.84 -18.24 -19.26
C GLN A 39 -4.75 -17.33 -18.69
N ARG A 40 -4.09 -17.77 -17.61
CA ARG A 40 -2.98 -17.04 -16.99
C ARG A 40 -1.83 -16.81 -17.97
N ALA A 41 -1.46 -17.80 -18.79
CA ALA A 41 -0.43 -17.66 -19.81
C ALA A 41 -0.76 -16.55 -20.83
N ARG A 42 -1.99 -16.53 -21.35
CA ARG A 42 -2.46 -15.45 -22.26
C ARG A 42 -2.54 -14.09 -21.59
N GLN A 43 -2.93 -14.05 -20.31
CA GLN A 43 -2.97 -12.80 -19.55
C GLN A 43 -1.55 -12.28 -19.26
N MET A 44 -0.59 -13.18 -19.00
CA MET A 44 0.82 -12.85 -18.82
C MET A 44 1.47 -12.32 -20.12
N GLU A 45 1.15 -12.93 -21.27
CA GLU A 45 1.59 -12.41 -22.57
C GLU A 45 1.07 -10.97 -22.81
N ALA A 46 -0.19 -10.70 -22.45
CA ALA A 46 -0.73 -9.35 -22.51
C ALA A 46 -0.04 -8.37 -21.55
N PHE A 47 0.28 -8.80 -20.34
CA PHE A 47 1.02 -8.02 -19.34
C PHE A 47 2.44 -7.67 -19.79
N GLN A 48 3.12 -8.60 -20.47
CA GLN A 48 4.48 -8.43 -20.98
C GLN A 48 4.55 -7.60 -22.28
N SER A 49 3.42 -7.37 -22.95
CA SER A 49 3.35 -6.49 -24.13
C SER A 49 3.72 -5.05 -23.77
N ASP A 50 4.29 -4.31 -24.74
CA ASP A 50 4.56 -2.87 -24.60
C ASP A 50 3.28 -2.03 -24.62
N ALA A 51 2.20 -2.57 -25.21
CA ALA A 51 0.92 -1.90 -25.36
C ALA A 51 -0.27 -2.82 -25.01
N PRO A 52 -0.45 -3.19 -23.71
CA PRO A 52 -1.60 -3.97 -23.26
C PRO A 52 -2.94 -3.30 -23.62
N GLY A 53 -2.99 -1.97 -23.63
CA GLY A 53 -4.12 -1.16 -24.10
C GLY A 53 -5.22 -0.90 -23.07
N SER A 54 -5.18 -1.53 -21.89
CA SER A 54 -6.03 -1.17 -20.75
C SER A 54 -5.45 -1.66 -19.43
N ILE A 55 -5.87 -1.02 -18.33
CA ILE A 55 -5.46 -1.42 -16.97
C ILE A 55 -5.82 -2.87 -16.66
N LEU A 56 -6.94 -3.37 -17.19
CA LEU A 56 -7.34 -4.77 -17.01
C LEU A 56 -6.39 -5.75 -17.69
N ARG A 57 -5.80 -5.36 -18.83
CA ARG A 57 -4.81 -6.21 -19.52
C ARG A 57 -3.45 -6.20 -18.84
N LEU A 58 -3.20 -5.26 -17.92
CA LEU A 58 -2.06 -5.29 -16.99
C LEU A 58 -2.27 -6.20 -15.78
N GLN A 59 -3.43 -6.84 -15.61
CA GLN A 59 -3.68 -7.74 -14.48
C GLN A 59 -3.53 -9.21 -14.93
N PRO A 60 -2.36 -9.85 -14.75
CA PRO A 60 -2.13 -11.21 -15.23
C PRO A 60 -2.89 -12.28 -14.44
N PHE A 61 -3.38 -11.96 -13.23
CA PHE A 61 -4.08 -12.91 -12.35
C PHE A 61 -5.59 -12.68 -12.27
N ARG A 62 -6.13 -11.71 -13.01
CA ARG A 62 -7.56 -11.40 -12.95
C ARG A 62 -8.42 -12.60 -13.34
N ALA A 63 -9.55 -12.75 -12.68
CA ALA A 63 -10.57 -13.73 -13.00
C ALA A 63 -11.95 -13.09 -12.93
N ALA A 64 -12.91 -13.65 -13.68
CA ALA A 64 -14.25 -13.09 -13.75
C ALA A 64 -15.32 -14.17 -13.71
N GLN A 65 -16.44 -13.86 -13.08
CA GLN A 65 -17.67 -14.63 -13.11
C GLN A 65 -18.75 -13.81 -13.80
N THR A 66 -19.57 -14.47 -14.61
CA THR A 66 -20.68 -13.83 -15.33
C THR A 66 -21.94 -14.63 -15.09
N VAL A 67 -23.02 -13.93 -14.72
CA VAL A 67 -24.36 -14.48 -14.56
C VAL A 67 -25.35 -13.65 -15.38
N PRO A 68 -26.47 -14.24 -15.85
CA PRO A 68 -27.55 -13.47 -16.46
C PRO A 68 -28.27 -12.61 -15.39
N ASP A 69 -28.63 -11.39 -15.77
CA ASP A 69 -29.51 -10.49 -15.03
C ASP A 69 -30.99 -10.79 -15.37
N ALA A 70 -31.93 -10.26 -14.58
CA ALA A 70 -33.36 -10.47 -14.75
C ALA A 70 -33.88 -10.06 -16.15
N ASP A 71 -33.25 -9.04 -16.74
CA ASP A 71 -33.57 -8.53 -18.09
C ASP A 71 -32.80 -9.28 -19.20
N GLY A 72 -32.09 -10.37 -18.88
CA GLY A 72 -31.22 -11.10 -19.80
C GLY A 72 -29.88 -10.43 -20.10
N ALA A 73 -29.63 -9.24 -19.53
CA ALA A 73 -28.34 -8.56 -19.56
C ALA A 73 -27.25 -9.40 -18.85
N ALA A 74 -25.99 -9.31 -19.28
CA ALA A 74 -24.90 -9.96 -18.56
C ALA A 74 -24.44 -9.08 -17.38
N LEU A 75 -24.36 -9.68 -16.19
CA LEU A 75 -23.72 -9.11 -15.02
C LEU A 75 -22.38 -9.83 -14.81
N THR A 76 -21.27 -9.09 -14.80
CA THR A 76 -19.92 -9.66 -14.67
C THR A 76 -19.19 -9.05 -13.48
N LEU A 77 -18.70 -9.90 -12.59
CA LEU A 77 -17.81 -9.53 -11.50
C LEU A 77 -16.39 -9.97 -11.85
N THR A 78 -15.47 -9.03 -11.98
CA THR A 78 -14.04 -9.31 -12.23
C THR A 78 -13.23 -9.01 -10.98
N SER A 79 -12.61 -10.02 -10.39
CA SER A 79 -11.55 -9.82 -9.40
C SER A 79 -10.26 -9.42 -10.11
N LEU A 80 -9.59 -8.36 -9.65
CA LEU A 80 -8.32 -7.94 -10.23
C LEU A 80 -7.18 -8.87 -9.85
N ASN A 81 -7.24 -9.42 -8.65
CA ASN A 81 -6.33 -10.47 -8.18
C ASN A 81 -7.04 -11.35 -7.13
N PRO A 82 -7.50 -12.56 -7.49
CA PRO A 82 -8.18 -13.47 -6.58
C PRO A 82 -7.35 -13.93 -5.38
N TYR A 83 -6.00 -13.88 -5.46
CA TYR A 83 -5.13 -14.23 -4.33
C TYR A 83 -5.17 -13.17 -3.22
N VAL A 84 -5.57 -11.93 -3.55
CA VAL A 84 -5.64 -10.81 -2.61
C VAL A 84 -7.09 -10.50 -2.21
N ASN A 85 -8.05 -10.75 -3.10
CA ASN A 85 -9.49 -10.65 -2.79
C ASN A 85 -9.94 -9.24 -2.30
N SER A 86 -9.20 -8.20 -2.69
CA SER A 86 -9.49 -6.81 -2.28
C SER A 86 -10.31 -6.02 -3.30
N TRP A 87 -9.93 -6.02 -4.58
CA TRP A 87 -10.53 -5.13 -5.59
C TRP A 87 -11.26 -5.88 -6.70
N PHE A 88 -12.46 -5.38 -7.02
CA PHE A 88 -13.35 -5.95 -8.01
C PHE A 88 -13.94 -4.88 -8.93
N LEU A 89 -14.22 -5.28 -10.17
CA LEU A 89 -15.04 -4.52 -11.09
C LEU A 89 -16.36 -5.25 -11.32
N LEU A 90 -17.46 -4.60 -10.94
CA LEU A 90 -18.80 -5.05 -11.30
C LEU A 90 -19.24 -4.33 -12.58
N GLU A 91 -19.46 -5.09 -13.64
CA GLU A 91 -19.97 -4.60 -14.92
C GLU A 91 -21.40 -5.06 -15.15
N ARG A 92 -22.26 -4.09 -15.49
CA ARG A 92 -23.64 -4.33 -15.94
C ARG A 92 -23.84 -3.72 -17.32
N ARG A 93 -24.50 -4.43 -18.22
CA ARG A 93 -24.91 -3.91 -19.54
C ARG A 93 -26.42 -4.04 -19.71
N PRO A 94 -27.23 -3.08 -19.21
CA PRO A 94 -28.68 -3.11 -19.37
C PRO A 94 -29.09 -3.16 -20.84
N GLU A 95 -30.24 -3.77 -21.14
CA GLU A 95 -30.77 -3.80 -22.50
C GLU A 95 -31.06 -2.37 -23.00
N GLY A 96 -30.46 -1.99 -24.14
CA GLY A 96 -30.59 -0.64 -24.71
C GLY A 96 -29.86 0.49 -23.95
N GLY A 97 -29.15 0.17 -22.86
CA GLY A 97 -28.42 1.12 -22.02
C GLY A 97 -26.91 1.17 -22.29
N ALA A 98 -26.25 2.17 -21.68
CA ALA A 98 -24.78 2.22 -21.66
C ALA A 98 -24.20 1.18 -20.69
N ARG A 99 -23.01 0.65 -21.02
CA ARG A 99 -22.23 -0.19 -20.11
C ARG A 99 -21.91 0.61 -18.84
N GLN A 100 -22.22 0.03 -17.68
CA GLN A 100 -21.91 0.59 -16.37
C GLN A 100 -20.83 -0.26 -15.72
N VAL A 101 -19.84 0.38 -15.12
CA VAL A 101 -18.76 -0.27 -14.37
C VAL A 101 -18.66 0.37 -12.99
N PHE A 102 -18.47 -0.44 -11.96
CA PHE A 102 -18.36 -0.03 -10.56
C PHE A 102 -17.10 -0.65 -9.96
N HIS A 103 -16.26 0.17 -9.32
CA HIS A 103 -15.07 -0.30 -8.62
C HIS A 103 -15.43 -0.60 -7.17
N LEU A 104 -15.45 -1.89 -6.83
CA LEU A 104 -15.80 -2.37 -5.50
C LEU A 104 -14.53 -2.76 -4.73
N GLU A 105 -14.52 -2.42 -3.45
CA GLU A 105 -13.52 -2.86 -2.50
C GLU A 105 -14.15 -3.76 -1.44
N ASN A 106 -13.47 -4.86 -1.13
CA ASN A 106 -13.79 -5.70 0.00
C ASN A 106 -13.30 -5.06 1.29
N ALA A 107 -14.20 -4.84 2.26
CA ALA A 107 -13.87 -4.19 3.52
C ALA A 107 -12.99 -5.06 4.43
N ALA A 108 -13.00 -6.39 4.26
CA ALA A 108 -12.16 -7.31 5.03
C ALA A 108 -11.73 -8.50 4.14
N PRO A 109 -10.71 -8.32 3.28
CA PRO A 109 -10.30 -9.33 2.30
C PRO A 109 -9.80 -10.65 2.89
N GLU A 110 -9.36 -10.63 4.15
CA GLU A 110 -8.93 -11.83 4.88
C GLU A 110 -10.10 -12.61 5.50
N THR A 111 -11.27 -11.97 5.65
CA THR A 111 -12.48 -12.56 6.24
C THR A 111 -13.50 -12.93 5.17
N TRP A 112 -13.84 -12.00 4.29
CA TRP A 112 -14.95 -12.17 3.35
C TRP A 112 -14.46 -12.58 1.98
N GLN A 113 -14.92 -13.71 1.47
CA GLN A 113 -14.78 -14.08 0.06
C GLN A 113 -15.92 -13.50 -0.75
N ILE A 114 -15.58 -12.89 -1.90
CA ILE A 114 -16.56 -12.25 -2.78
C ILE A 114 -16.69 -13.05 -4.07
N SER A 115 -17.91 -13.42 -4.43
CA SER A 115 -18.23 -14.08 -5.70
C SER A 115 -19.56 -13.61 -6.26
N LEU A 116 -19.86 -14.01 -7.50
CA LEU A 116 -21.13 -13.74 -8.17
C LEU A 116 -21.87 -15.06 -8.36
N THR A 117 -23.10 -15.13 -7.85
CA THR A 117 -23.93 -16.34 -7.89
C THR A 117 -25.33 -16.04 -8.42
N GLU A 118 -26.05 -17.09 -8.75
CA GLU A 118 -27.50 -17.06 -8.93
C GLU A 118 -28.16 -17.71 -7.70
N ASP A 119 -29.19 -17.06 -7.18
CA ASP A 119 -30.02 -17.54 -6.07
C ASP A 119 -31.48 -17.52 -6.54
N GLU A 120 -32.09 -18.70 -6.65
CA GLU A 120 -33.42 -18.92 -7.24
C GLU A 120 -33.62 -18.24 -8.62
N GLY A 121 -32.57 -18.18 -9.44
CA GLY A 121 -32.59 -17.55 -10.77
C GLY A 121 -32.46 -16.03 -10.74
N THR A 122 -32.13 -15.44 -9.59
CA THR A 122 -31.82 -14.02 -9.43
C THR A 122 -30.34 -13.85 -9.10
N PRO A 123 -29.58 -13.03 -9.85
CA PRO A 123 -28.17 -12.81 -9.55
C PRO A 123 -27.99 -12.10 -8.20
N ALA A 124 -26.88 -12.40 -7.53
CA ALA A 124 -26.46 -11.75 -6.30
C ALA A 124 -24.93 -11.80 -6.14
N LEU A 125 -24.37 -10.79 -5.46
CA LEU A 125 -23.05 -10.90 -4.87
C LEU A 125 -23.17 -11.83 -3.66
N LEU A 126 -22.40 -12.91 -3.66
CA LEU A 126 -22.19 -13.74 -2.49
C LEU A 126 -20.98 -13.20 -1.74
N ILE A 127 -21.21 -12.79 -0.50
CA ILE A 127 -20.19 -12.39 0.46
C ILE A 127 -20.21 -13.47 1.52
N ALA A 128 -19.15 -14.27 1.60
CA ALA A 128 -19.16 -15.45 2.43
C ALA A 128 -17.86 -15.63 3.21
N ASP A 129 -17.98 -16.26 4.36
CA ASP A 129 -16.87 -16.85 5.12
C ASP A 129 -17.22 -18.32 5.41
N GLU A 130 -16.37 -19.08 6.09
CA GLU A 130 -16.54 -20.51 6.38
C GLU A 130 -17.86 -20.84 7.11
N GLY A 131 -18.44 -19.88 7.85
CA GLY A 131 -19.68 -20.05 8.61
C GLY A 131 -20.87 -19.22 8.15
N GLU A 132 -20.66 -18.17 7.35
CA GLU A 132 -21.67 -17.16 7.04
C GLU A 132 -21.78 -16.87 5.55
N ARG A 133 -23.00 -16.56 5.10
CA ARG A 133 -23.28 -16.23 3.71
C ARG A 133 -24.27 -15.08 3.64
N TYR A 134 -23.90 -14.05 2.91
CA TYR A 134 -24.72 -12.88 2.66
C TYR A 134 -24.92 -12.72 1.15
N LEU A 135 -26.18 -12.57 0.75
CA LEU A 135 -26.53 -12.29 -0.64
C LEU A 135 -26.88 -10.81 -0.77
N CYS A 136 -26.08 -10.09 -1.53
CA CYS A 136 -26.26 -8.66 -1.76
C CYS A 136 -26.62 -8.37 -3.22
N ARG A 137 -27.59 -7.49 -3.44
CA ARG A 137 -28.10 -7.13 -4.79
C ARG A 137 -28.14 -5.61 -4.98
N PRO A 138 -26.98 -4.93 -4.93
CA PRO A 138 -26.92 -3.47 -4.84
C PRO A 138 -27.36 -2.76 -6.14
N TRP A 139 -27.69 -3.49 -7.21
CA TRP A 139 -28.21 -2.99 -8.48
C TRP A 139 -29.75 -3.05 -8.59
N THR A 140 -30.45 -3.55 -7.57
CA THR A 140 -31.92 -3.71 -7.59
C THR A 140 -32.64 -2.51 -6.96
N GLY A 141 -33.93 -2.31 -7.28
CA GLY A 141 -34.75 -1.21 -6.78
C GLY A 141 -34.83 0.01 -7.72
N ASP A 142 -35.84 0.86 -7.50
CA ASP A 142 -36.09 2.07 -8.31
C ASP A 142 -34.93 3.07 -8.24
N GLN A 143 -34.35 3.22 -7.05
CA GLN A 143 -33.03 3.81 -6.83
C GLN A 143 -32.15 2.74 -6.21
N SER A 144 -31.32 2.10 -7.04
CA SER A 144 -30.41 1.06 -6.58
C SER A 144 -29.35 1.59 -5.62
N ASP A 145 -28.89 0.78 -4.67
CA ASP A 145 -27.80 1.15 -3.74
C ASP A 145 -26.55 1.60 -4.49
N LEU A 146 -26.21 0.99 -5.64
CA LEU A 146 -25.09 1.43 -6.48
C LEU A 146 -25.23 2.86 -7.00
N ALA A 147 -26.46 3.27 -7.32
CA ALA A 147 -26.74 4.64 -7.78
C ALA A 147 -26.68 5.62 -6.61
N ALA A 148 -27.31 5.28 -5.47
CA ALA A 148 -27.23 6.09 -4.26
C ALA A 148 -25.79 6.26 -3.75
N ALA A 149 -25.01 5.17 -3.73
CA ALA A 149 -23.61 5.17 -3.35
C ALA A 149 -22.76 6.04 -4.28
N ARG A 150 -23.01 5.99 -5.60
CA ARG A 150 -22.32 6.84 -6.59
C ARG A 150 -22.64 8.32 -6.39
N ASP A 151 -23.89 8.64 -6.06
CA ASP A 151 -24.36 10.02 -5.87
C ASP A 151 -24.02 10.61 -4.49
N SER A 152 -23.53 9.78 -3.54
CA SER A 152 -23.21 10.20 -2.17
C SER A 152 -22.08 11.22 -2.07
N GLY A 153 -21.17 11.25 -3.04
CA GLY A 153 -19.95 12.07 -2.99
C GLY A 153 -18.88 11.55 -2.01
N LEU A 154 -19.10 10.40 -1.36
CA LEU A 154 -18.10 9.76 -0.50
C LEU A 154 -17.04 9.04 -1.34
N PRO A 155 -15.74 9.16 -1.03
CA PRO A 155 -14.67 8.40 -1.71
C PRO A 155 -14.88 6.88 -1.58
N TYR A 156 -15.37 6.45 -0.41
CA TYR A 156 -15.78 5.08 -0.10
C TYR A 156 -17.23 5.09 0.35
N ALA A 157 -18.14 4.72 -0.54
CA ALA A 157 -19.57 4.63 -0.20
C ALA A 157 -19.91 3.19 0.23
N PRO A 158 -20.48 2.99 1.43
CA PRO A 158 -20.78 1.64 1.93
C PRO A 158 -21.85 0.96 1.07
N LEU A 159 -21.67 -0.34 0.86
CA LEU A 159 -22.61 -1.23 0.22
C LEU A 159 -22.73 -2.51 1.06
N CYS A 160 -23.85 -3.22 0.92
CA CYS A 160 -24.02 -4.56 1.52
C CYS A 160 -23.75 -4.56 3.04
N ASP A 161 -24.37 -3.61 3.75
CA ASP A 161 -24.19 -3.40 5.19
C ASP A 161 -22.72 -3.20 5.60
N GLY A 162 -21.96 -2.45 4.79
CA GLY A 162 -20.56 -2.10 5.07
C GLY A 162 -19.53 -3.17 4.75
N ARG A 163 -19.93 -4.34 4.24
CA ARG A 163 -18.98 -5.40 3.84
C ARG A 163 -18.24 -5.10 2.54
N LEU A 164 -18.80 -4.23 1.71
CA LEU A 164 -18.18 -3.74 0.49
C LEU A 164 -18.22 -2.21 0.48
N TYR A 165 -17.26 -1.60 -0.20
CA TYR A 165 -17.31 -0.18 -0.55
C TYR A 165 -17.35 0.00 -2.06
N LEU A 166 -18.17 0.94 -2.53
CA LEU A 166 -18.01 1.54 -3.85
C LEU A 166 -16.94 2.63 -3.75
N ARG A 167 -15.89 2.51 -4.55
CA ARG A 167 -14.87 3.56 -4.70
C ARG A 167 -15.36 4.60 -5.72
N ASN A 168 -15.53 5.84 -5.29
CA ASN A 168 -15.97 6.95 -6.13
C ASN A 168 -14.83 7.91 -6.44
N GLU A 169 -14.83 8.44 -7.67
CA GLU A 169 -13.90 9.47 -8.08
C GLU A 169 -14.18 10.74 -7.29
N VAL A 170 -13.14 11.28 -6.66
CA VAL A 170 -13.18 12.51 -5.88
C VAL A 170 -11.94 13.34 -6.22
N ALA A 171 -12.06 14.66 -6.15
CA ALA A 171 -10.90 15.53 -6.31
C ALA A 171 -10.03 15.48 -5.05
N GLY A 172 -8.72 15.34 -5.21
CA GLY A 172 -7.74 15.52 -4.15
C GLY A 172 -7.67 16.98 -3.71
N SER A 173 -8.62 17.42 -2.88
CA SER A 173 -8.59 18.75 -2.26
C SER A 173 -9.54 18.82 -1.07
N ARG A 174 -9.44 19.91 -0.29
CA ARG A 174 -10.19 20.21 0.93
C ARG A 174 -11.74 20.26 0.79
N THR A 175 -12.36 19.85 -0.31
CA THR A 175 -13.80 20.02 -0.55
C THR A 175 -14.67 18.84 -0.11
N SER A 176 -14.14 17.62 0.05
CA SER A 176 -14.90 16.42 0.47
C SER A 176 -15.08 16.25 1.99
N ARG A 177 -14.67 17.25 2.78
CA ARG A 177 -14.33 17.07 4.20
C ARG A 177 -15.53 16.86 5.13
N GLU A 178 -16.59 17.64 4.94
CA GLU A 178 -17.77 17.61 5.82
C GLU A 178 -18.49 16.27 5.69
N ALA A 179 -18.66 15.79 4.45
CA ALA A 179 -19.26 14.48 4.17
C ALA A 179 -18.39 13.30 4.64
N VAL A 180 -17.06 13.36 4.47
CA VAL A 180 -16.16 12.28 4.91
C VAL A 180 -16.04 12.24 6.43
N ALA A 181 -15.91 13.40 7.10
CA ALA A 181 -15.85 13.45 8.55
C ALA A 181 -17.16 12.97 9.19
N GLU A 182 -18.32 13.36 8.63
CA GLU A 182 -19.63 12.84 9.04
C GLU A 182 -19.72 11.32 8.82
N PHE A 183 -19.31 10.82 7.65
CA PHE A 183 -19.28 9.40 7.37
C PHE A 183 -18.39 8.60 8.35
N LEU A 184 -17.15 9.05 8.60
CA LEU A 184 -16.25 8.41 9.55
C LEU A 184 -16.81 8.45 10.97
N ARG A 185 -17.54 9.50 11.34
CA ARG A 185 -18.21 9.59 12.63
C ARG A 185 -19.36 8.60 12.77
N GLU A 186 -20.15 8.42 11.72
CA GLU A 186 -21.36 7.58 11.73
C GLU A 186 -21.09 6.09 11.49
N HIS A 187 -20.07 5.76 10.69
CA HIS A 187 -19.85 4.41 10.16
C HIS A 187 -18.52 3.79 10.58
N VAL A 188 -17.62 4.59 11.12
CA VAL A 188 -16.39 4.12 11.76
C VAL A 188 -16.51 4.48 13.25
N LEU A 189 -15.95 3.66 14.14
CA LEU A 189 -16.22 3.64 15.59
C LEU A 189 -15.79 4.91 16.37
N PHE A 190 -15.72 6.09 15.75
CA PHE A 190 -15.08 7.29 16.26
C PHE A 190 -16.05 8.46 16.58
N GLY A 191 -17.34 8.21 16.88
CA GLY A 191 -18.20 9.29 17.39
C GLY A 191 -19.55 8.89 18.00
N GLU A 192 -19.70 9.22 19.28
CA GLU A 192 -20.85 9.08 20.20
C GLU A 192 -21.29 7.65 20.61
N SER A 193 -20.79 7.27 21.79
CA SER A 193 -21.26 6.19 22.67
C SER A 193 -20.98 4.75 22.24
N ILE A 194 -19.97 4.20 22.91
CA ILE A 194 -19.91 2.78 23.28
C ILE A 194 -21.31 2.34 23.76
N VAL A 195 -21.73 1.19 23.23
CA VAL A 195 -23.01 0.47 23.39
C VAL A 195 -24.07 0.81 22.32
N GLY A 196 -24.06 0.09 21.19
CA GLY A 196 -25.31 -0.15 20.46
C GLY A 196 -25.24 -0.63 19.01
N MET A 197 -24.17 -0.36 18.24
CA MET A 197 -24.22 -0.55 16.79
C MET A 197 -22.93 -1.20 16.23
N ILE A 198 -22.63 -2.39 16.76
CA ILE A 198 -22.06 -3.63 16.16
C ILE A 198 -22.10 -4.65 17.32
N LYS A 199 -23.31 -4.85 17.87
CA LYS A 199 -23.64 -5.92 18.85
C LYS A 199 -24.96 -6.62 18.52
N GLY A 200 -25.50 -6.42 17.32
CA GLY A 200 -26.81 -6.95 16.94
C GLY A 200 -26.79 -8.08 15.91
N VAL A 201 -25.69 -8.30 15.20
CA VAL A 201 -25.62 -9.35 14.19
C VAL A 201 -24.19 -9.88 14.14
N PHE A 202 -24.04 -11.07 14.73
CA PHE A 202 -22.88 -11.96 14.70
C PHE A 202 -21.77 -11.73 15.73
N TYR A 203 -21.50 -12.81 16.48
CA TYR A 203 -20.45 -13.04 17.47
C TYR A 203 -20.66 -12.51 18.91
N GLU A 204 -21.67 -13.04 19.60
CA GLU A 204 -21.55 -13.25 21.05
C GLU A 204 -20.64 -14.48 21.29
N ASP A 205 -19.65 -14.30 22.17
CA ASP A 205 -18.69 -15.29 22.73
C ASP A 205 -17.32 -15.54 22.04
N ALA A 206 -16.81 -14.65 21.17
CA ALA A 206 -15.41 -14.76 20.68
C ALA A 206 -14.53 -13.49 20.84
N PHE A 207 -15.10 -12.31 21.11
CA PHE A 207 -14.32 -11.05 21.24
C PHE A 207 -14.43 -10.42 22.63
N MET A 208 -14.40 -11.27 23.65
CA MET A 208 -13.77 -10.89 24.91
C MET A 208 -12.36 -11.51 24.92
N GLU A 209 -11.56 -11.15 23.92
CA GLU A 209 -10.13 -11.06 24.19
C GLU A 209 -9.99 -9.90 25.18
N SER A 210 -10.02 -10.23 26.46
CA SER A 210 -9.08 -9.60 27.37
C SER A 210 -7.76 -9.67 26.63
N GLY A 211 -7.33 -8.54 26.05
CA GLY A 211 -6.09 -8.50 25.28
C GLY A 211 -5.07 -9.26 26.09
N ASP A 212 -4.64 -10.41 25.56
CA ASP A 212 -3.48 -11.05 26.13
C ASP A 212 -2.45 -9.94 26.07
N THR A 213 -2.04 -9.51 27.25
CA THR A 213 -0.86 -8.68 27.40
C THR A 213 0.23 -9.60 26.90
N MET A 214 0.44 -9.61 25.58
CA MET A 214 1.69 -10.05 25.01
C MET A 214 2.73 -9.35 25.87
N GLU A 215 3.64 -10.12 26.43
CA GLU A 215 4.83 -9.61 27.10
C GLU A 215 5.59 -8.78 26.06
N GLY A 216 5.11 -7.57 25.80
CA GLY A 216 5.75 -6.57 24.99
C GLY A 216 7.05 -6.32 25.70
N ALA A 217 8.15 -6.71 25.06
CA ALA A 217 9.48 -6.34 25.49
C ALA A 217 9.40 -4.87 25.94
N ASP A 218 9.74 -4.63 27.21
CA ASP A 218 9.76 -3.31 27.84
C ASP A 218 10.20 -2.28 26.79
N ALA A 219 9.40 -1.23 26.54
CA ALA A 219 9.68 -0.25 25.49
C ALA A 219 11.12 0.29 25.62
N GLY A 220 11.66 0.34 26.85
CA GLY A 220 13.07 0.64 27.11
C GLY A 220 14.05 -0.44 26.61
N ALA A 221 13.71 -1.72 26.72
CA ALA A 221 14.49 -2.84 26.19
C ALA A 221 14.51 -2.87 24.65
N VAL A 222 13.40 -2.58 23.97
CA VAL A 222 13.37 -2.53 22.49
C VAL A 222 14.12 -1.30 21.98
N ALA A 223 13.92 -0.13 22.60
CA ALA A 223 14.72 1.05 22.29
C ALA A 223 16.23 0.81 22.53
N ALA A 224 16.58 0.06 23.57
CA ALA A 224 17.97 -0.36 23.81
C ALA A 224 18.48 -1.35 22.76
N ALA A 225 17.65 -2.30 22.31
CA ALA A 225 17.98 -3.26 21.26
C ALA A 225 18.26 -2.57 19.91
N LEU A 226 17.42 -1.59 19.53
CA LEU A 226 17.68 -0.69 18.38
C LEU A 226 19.05 0.03 18.48
N GLY A 227 19.69 0.02 19.64
CA GLY A 227 21.04 0.51 19.84
C GLY A 227 21.10 2.03 19.74
N ARG A 228 22.19 2.54 19.17
CA ARG A 228 22.39 3.97 18.93
C ARG A 228 23.14 4.16 17.63
N ALA A 229 22.98 5.32 17.01
CA ALA A 229 23.77 5.66 15.85
C ALA A 229 25.28 5.73 16.17
N ASP A 230 26.11 5.36 15.19
CA ASP A 230 27.57 5.47 15.25
C ASP A 230 28.02 6.92 15.07
N LEU A 231 28.16 7.62 16.20
CA LEU A 231 28.46 9.05 16.29
C LEU A 231 29.71 9.28 17.16
N ASP A 232 30.57 10.21 16.75
CA ASP A 232 31.73 10.67 17.54
C ASP A 232 31.32 11.65 18.66
N SER A 233 30.15 12.29 18.52
CA SER A 233 29.60 13.21 19.52
C SER A 233 28.10 13.02 19.68
N ARG A 234 27.62 13.02 20.93
CA ARG A 234 26.22 12.76 21.28
C ARG A 234 25.67 13.85 22.21
N PRO A 235 25.56 15.11 21.74
CA PRO A 235 24.97 16.15 22.56
C PRO A 235 23.48 15.90 22.79
N VAL A 236 22.93 16.47 23.86
CA VAL A 236 21.47 16.59 24.01
C VAL A 236 20.98 17.71 23.09
N MET A 237 20.14 17.34 22.13
CA MET A 237 19.52 18.22 21.15
C MET A 237 18.14 18.63 21.63
N ARG A 238 17.79 19.91 21.47
CA ARG A 238 16.39 20.34 21.51
C ARG A 238 15.81 20.16 20.12
N THR A 239 14.78 19.34 20.00
CA THR A 239 14.19 18.99 18.71
C THR A 239 12.96 19.84 18.44
N SER A 240 12.58 19.92 17.16
CA SER A 240 11.25 20.42 16.72
C SER A 240 10.32 19.25 16.41
N MET A 241 10.54 18.11 17.10
CA MET A 241 9.75 16.90 16.94
C MET A 241 8.42 17.08 17.66
N GLY A 242 7.33 16.65 17.03
CA GLY A 242 6.00 16.79 17.61
C GLY A 242 5.52 15.55 18.37
N PHE A 243 6.44 14.69 18.80
CA PHE A 243 6.14 13.49 19.58
C PHE A 243 6.44 13.72 21.06
N ASP A 244 5.56 13.21 21.91
CA ASP A 244 5.87 13.04 23.32
C ASP A 244 6.69 11.75 23.52
N LEU A 245 7.76 11.85 24.30
CA LEU A 245 8.80 10.81 24.36
C LEU A 245 9.05 10.34 25.78
N VAL A 246 9.03 9.03 25.96
CA VAL A 246 9.30 8.40 27.26
C VAL A 246 10.74 8.65 27.68
N GLY A 247 10.94 9.34 28.80
CA GLY A 247 12.26 9.58 29.39
C GLY A 247 13.05 10.75 28.79
N ALA A 248 12.45 11.57 27.93
CA ALA A 248 13.09 12.77 27.37
C ALA A 248 12.54 14.06 28.03
N GLU A 249 13.02 14.38 29.23
CA GLU A 249 12.58 15.57 29.97
C GLU A 249 12.85 16.87 29.18
N GLY A 250 11.83 17.71 29.02
CA GLY A 250 11.94 19.03 28.38
C GLY A 250 12.25 19.00 26.88
N GLY A 251 11.92 17.90 26.19
CA GLY A 251 12.13 17.73 24.74
C GLY A 251 13.59 17.56 24.33
N GLY A 252 14.45 17.22 25.29
CA GLY A 252 15.88 16.98 25.06
C GLY A 252 16.15 15.52 24.67
N MET A 253 16.68 15.29 23.46
CA MET A 253 17.07 13.97 22.99
C MET A 253 18.59 13.88 22.88
N GLU A 254 19.22 12.84 23.45
CA GLU A 254 20.63 12.55 23.15
C GLU A 254 20.75 12.15 21.67
N ALA A 255 21.62 12.84 20.92
CA ALA A 255 21.75 12.62 19.49
C ALA A 255 22.07 11.14 19.17
N GLY A 256 21.30 10.55 18.24
CA GLY A 256 21.47 9.18 17.78
C GLY A 256 20.87 8.09 18.68
N SER A 257 20.24 8.45 19.81
CA SER A 257 19.56 7.51 20.69
C SER A 257 18.07 7.39 20.35
N TRP A 258 17.53 6.18 20.50
CA TRP A 258 16.11 5.89 20.32
C TRP A 258 15.32 6.08 21.61
N TYR A 259 14.14 6.69 21.48
CA TYR A 259 13.18 6.93 22.55
C TYR A 259 11.84 6.36 22.12
N ALA A 260 11.11 5.68 23.01
CA ALA A 260 9.74 5.27 22.72
C ALA A 260 8.84 6.51 22.65
N VAL A 261 7.91 6.51 21.68
CA VAL A 261 6.85 7.51 21.59
C VAL A 261 5.75 7.16 22.58
N GLU A 262 5.31 8.15 23.36
CA GLU A 262 4.24 7.98 24.35
C GLU A 262 2.94 7.57 23.66
N ASP A 263 2.17 6.68 24.29
CA ASP A 263 0.90 6.14 23.78
C ASP A 263 0.92 5.51 22.36
N ALA A 264 2.11 5.29 21.78
CA ALA A 264 2.30 4.64 20.48
C ALA A 264 3.24 3.43 20.57
N PRO A 265 2.77 2.28 21.11
CA PRO A 265 3.58 1.05 21.21
C PRO A 265 4.18 0.66 19.86
N GLY A 266 5.50 0.39 19.84
CA GLY A 266 6.22 0.02 18.62
C GLY A 266 6.78 1.14 17.79
N VAL A 267 6.50 2.38 18.19
CA VAL A 267 7.03 3.57 17.53
C VAL A 267 8.14 4.15 18.38
N TYR A 268 9.29 4.38 17.75
CA TYR A 268 10.47 4.95 18.40
C TYR A 268 10.95 6.14 17.60
N ALA A 269 11.50 7.14 18.27
CA ALA A 269 12.00 8.34 17.64
C ALA A 269 13.48 8.59 17.94
N SER A 270 14.18 9.18 16.97
CA SER A 270 15.57 9.61 17.14
C SER A 270 15.84 10.91 16.40
N ALA A 271 16.88 11.64 16.82
CA ALA A 271 17.32 12.87 16.20
C ALA A 271 18.85 12.94 16.16
N MET A 272 19.43 13.52 15.11
CA MET A 272 20.87 13.76 15.01
C MET A 272 21.21 14.80 13.94
N GLN A 273 22.49 15.21 13.84
CA GLN A 273 23.00 16.01 12.72
C GLN A 273 24.14 15.27 11.99
N PRO A 274 24.15 15.18 10.64
CA PRO A 274 25.11 14.35 9.89
C PRO A 274 26.59 14.60 10.20
N GLY A 275 26.95 15.80 10.66
CA GLY A 275 28.32 16.13 11.06
C GLY A 275 28.79 15.47 12.36
N MET A 276 27.90 14.83 13.12
CA MET A 276 28.18 14.08 14.34
C MET A 276 28.56 12.62 14.07
N ILE A 277 28.31 12.11 12.86
CA ILE A 277 28.61 10.73 12.46
C ILE A 277 30.09 10.44 12.66
N SER A 278 30.39 9.24 13.14
CA SER A 278 31.75 8.76 13.34
C SER A 278 32.65 9.05 12.14
N GLU A 279 33.85 9.59 12.40
CA GLU A 279 34.83 9.86 11.35
C GLU A 279 35.28 8.57 10.65
N ALA A 280 35.13 7.39 11.27
CA ALA A 280 35.37 6.09 10.64
C ALA A 280 34.33 5.76 9.54
N ILE A 281 33.15 6.36 9.60
CA ILE A 281 32.13 6.30 8.54
C ILE A 281 32.33 7.46 7.55
N LEU A 282 32.45 8.71 8.04
CA LEU A 282 32.53 9.89 7.16
C LEU A 282 33.77 9.91 6.25
N ARG A 283 34.88 9.28 6.67
CA ARG A 283 36.14 9.27 5.89
C ARG A 283 36.28 8.10 4.92
N ARG A 284 35.29 7.21 4.80
CA ARG A 284 35.38 6.09 3.85
C ARG A 284 35.44 6.61 2.42
N GLU A 285 36.57 6.36 1.77
CA GLU A 285 36.82 6.85 0.41
C GLU A 285 35.94 6.14 -0.61
N GLY A 286 35.55 6.85 -1.66
CA GLY A 286 34.85 6.23 -2.79
C GLY A 286 33.33 6.05 -2.62
N GLU A 287 32.82 5.98 -1.38
CA GLU A 287 31.41 5.63 -1.11
C GLU A 287 30.43 6.82 -1.24
N THR A 288 30.79 8.02 -0.74
CA THR A 288 29.93 9.21 -0.81
C THR A 288 30.70 10.47 -1.21
N ASN A 289 29.99 11.56 -1.52
CA ASN A 289 30.60 12.88 -1.61
C ASN A 289 30.79 13.46 -0.19
N TRP A 290 31.69 14.44 -0.06
CA TRP A 290 31.92 15.14 1.21
C TRP A 290 30.71 15.96 1.62
N LEU A 291 30.43 15.95 2.94
CA LEU A 291 29.35 16.73 3.51
C LEU A 291 29.79 18.19 3.70
N ASP A 292 29.02 19.14 3.17
CA ASP A 292 29.30 20.55 3.37
C ASP A 292 28.91 21.06 4.76
N SER A 293 29.29 22.30 5.08
CA SER A 293 29.04 22.85 6.42
C SER A 293 27.55 23.00 6.79
N VAL A 294 26.66 23.07 5.79
CA VAL A 294 25.21 23.24 6.01
C VAL A 294 24.60 21.89 6.33
N GLU A 295 24.76 20.89 5.45
CA GLU A 295 24.16 19.57 5.68
C GLU A 295 24.77 18.84 6.89
N ARG A 296 26.03 19.14 7.25
CA ARG A 296 26.64 18.63 8.50
C ARG A 296 25.92 19.11 9.77
N ARG A 297 25.23 20.25 9.74
CA ARG A 297 24.53 20.84 10.89
C ARG A 297 23.01 20.80 10.73
N ALA A 298 22.51 20.14 9.69
CA ALA A 298 21.09 20.03 9.44
C ALA A 298 20.50 18.96 10.36
N ASP A 299 19.35 19.27 10.97
CA ASP A 299 18.66 18.30 11.81
C ASP A 299 18.03 17.21 10.96
N VAL A 300 18.18 15.98 11.43
CA VAL A 300 17.51 14.78 10.92
C VAL A 300 16.66 14.22 12.04
N TYR A 301 15.39 13.98 11.73
CA TYR A 301 14.43 13.34 12.64
C TYR A 301 14.00 12.01 12.05
N LEU A 302 13.95 10.97 12.88
CA LEU A 302 13.64 9.62 12.46
C LEU A 302 12.53 9.03 13.32
N ALA A 303 11.67 8.21 12.69
CA ALA A 303 10.71 7.35 13.36
C ALA A 303 10.99 5.90 12.93
N ALA A 304 11.17 4.99 13.88
CA ALA A 304 11.29 3.56 13.66
C ALA A 304 10.00 2.86 14.07
N PHE A 305 9.53 1.97 13.21
CA PHE A 305 8.37 1.13 13.42
C PHE A 305 8.80 -0.32 13.53
N ASP A 306 8.45 -0.96 14.63
CA ASP A 306 8.66 -2.39 14.81
C ASP A 306 7.68 -3.22 13.98
N LEU A 307 8.20 -3.93 12.97
CA LEU A 307 7.37 -4.66 12.02
C LEU A 307 6.78 -5.95 12.57
N GLU A 308 7.13 -6.36 13.79
CA GLU A 308 6.40 -7.44 14.49
C GLU A 308 5.00 -7.00 14.92
N MET A 309 4.81 -5.70 15.18
CA MET A 309 3.54 -5.13 15.69
C MET A 309 2.72 -4.43 14.60
N PHE A 310 3.27 -4.28 13.40
CA PHE A 310 2.61 -3.56 12.31
C PHE A 310 2.52 -4.37 11.01
N GLU A 311 1.42 -4.16 10.32
CA GLU A 311 1.31 -4.37 8.88
C GLU A 311 1.66 -3.07 8.16
N VAL A 312 2.17 -3.19 6.93
CA VAL A 312 2.45 -2.05 6.05
C VAL A 312 1.56 -2.14 4.82
N GLY A 313 1.00 -1.01 4.42
CA GLY A 313 0.29 -0.89 3.16
C GLY A 313 0.66 0.39 2.42
N TYR A 314 0.12 0.50 1.20
CA TYR A 314 0.37 1.60 0.29
C TYR A 314 -0.90 1.91 -0.49
N GLU A 315 -1.20 3.20 -0.64
CA GLU A 315 -2.32 3.66 -1.46
C GLU A 315 -1.89 4.77 -2.42
N LEU A 316 -2.54 4.80 -3.58
CA LEU A 316 -2.32 5.89 -4.54
C LEU A 316 -3.15 7.12 -4.17
N GLY A 317 -2.57 8.29 -4.43
CA GLY A 317 -3.31 9.54 -4.45
C GLY A 317 -4.36 9.57 -5.56
N THR A 318 -5.30 10.53 -5.48
CA THR A 318 -6.31 10.71 -6.54
C THR A 318 -5.68 10.98 -7.90
N ASP A 319 -4.55 11.70 -7.92
CA ASP A 319 -3.92 12.20 -9.15
C ASP A 319 -2.46 11.73 -9.32
N HIS A 320 -1.75 11.46 -8.22
CA HIS A 320 -0.32 11.19 -8.25
C HIS A 320 0.09 9.95 -7.45
N PRO A 321 1.06 9.17 -7.97
CA PRO A 321 1.63 9.27 -9.32
C PRO A 321 0.62 8.89 -10.41
N GLY A 322 0.62 9.63 -11.52
CA GLY A 322 -0.14 9.27 -12.72
C GLY A 322 0.49 8.09 -13.48
N LEU A 323 -0.14 7.68 -14.57
CA LEU A 323 0.30 6.55 -15.41
C LEU A 323 0.97 7.00 -16.71
N GLU A 324 0.90 8.28 -17.04
CA GLU A 324 1.44 8.87 -18.26
C GLU A 324 2.97 8.80 -18.35
N TRP A 325 3.50 9.09 -19.54
CA TRP A 325 4.94 9.27 -19.73
C TRP A 325 5.48 10.48 -18.95
N SER A 326 6.51 10.25 -18.13
CA SER A 326 7.39 11.31 -17.67
C SER A 326 8.04 12.03 -18.86
N PRO A 327 8.26 13.36 -18.78
CA PRO A 327 9.04 14.09 -19.78
C PRO A 327 10.55 13.81 -19.71
N ARG A 328 11.03 13.04 -18.73
CA ARG A 328 12.46 12.85 -18.45
C ARG A 328 13.17 11.87 -19.40
N PRO A 329 12.62 10.68 -19.72
CA PRO A 329 13.30 9.73 -20.60
C PRO A 329 13.41 10.24 -22.04
N HIS A 330 14.44 9.77 -22.74
CA HIS A 330 14.73 10.19 -24.11
C HIS A 330 15.32 9.04 -24.94
N GLY A 331 15.44 9.26 -26.24
CA GLY A 331 15.90 8.22 -27.16
C GLY A 331 14.96 7.00 -27.13
N ALA A 332 15.54 5.80 -27.08
CA ALA A 332 14.78 4.54 -27.03
C ALA A 332 14.11 4.29 -25.66
N GLY A 333 14.37 5.12 -24.65
CA GLY A 333 13.73 5.02 -23.34
C GLY A 333 12.29 5.53 -23.34
N ARG A 334 11.79 6.05 -24.46
CA ARG A 334 10.43 6.52 -24.60
C ARG A 334 9.85 6.15 -25.96
N ASP A 335 8.74 5.44 -25.94
CA ASP A 335 7.94 5.17 -27.13
C ASP A 335 6.79 6.17 -27.22
N TRP A 336 6.77 6.96 -28.29
CA TRP A 336 5.74 7.98 -28.54
C TRP A 336 4.46 7.41 -29.14
N THR A 337 4.45 6.13 -29.51
CA THR A 337 3.27 5.45 -30.06
C THR A 337 2.37 4.86 -28.98
N THR A 338 2.85 4.78 -27.73
CA THR A 338 2.09 4.32 -26.57
C THR A 338 1.68 5.48 -25.66
N PRO A 339 0.50 5.41 -25.02
CA PRO A 339 0.00 6.49 -24.18
C PRO A 339 0.82 6.70 -22.89
N GLY A 340 1.44 5.65 -22.36
CA GLY A 340 2.36 5.68 -21.21
C GLY A 340 3.39 4.56 -21.27
N PRO A 341 4.34 4.48 -20.32
CA PRO A 341 5.43 3.47 -20.31
C PRO A 341 4.93 2.03 -20.10
N ASP A 342 3.70 1.87 -19.63
CA ASP A 342 3.04 0.57 -19.50
C ASP A 342 1.96 0.38 -20.58
N GLY A 343 1.99 1.19 -21.64
CA GLY A 343 1.01 1.16 -22.73
C GLY A 343 -0.37 1.69 -22.38
N ILE A 344 -0.50 2.33 -21.21
CA ILE A 344 -1.70 3.02 -20.71
C ILE A 344 -1.30 4.34 -20.05
N ASP A 345 -2.21 5.32 -20.03
CA ASP A 345 -2.07 6.61 -19.33
C ASP A 345 -3.20 6.87 -18.33
N SER A 346 -4.12 5.91 -18.16
CA SER A 346 -5.28 6.03 -17.30
C SER A 346 -5.51 4.77 -16.47
N PRO A 347 -5.82 4.89 -15.17
CA PRO A 347 -6.22 3.76 -14.35
C PRO A 347 -7.65 3.29 -14.64
N ALA A 348 -8.41 4.01 -15.50
CA ALA A 348 -9.81 3.70 -15.74
C ALA A 348 -10.02 2.25 -16.22
N PRO A 349 -11.04 1.54 -15.69
CA PRO A 349 -12.12 2.05 -14.84
C PRO A 349 -11.84 1.97 -13.32
N LEU A 350 -10.58 1.79 -12.90
CA LEU A 350 -10.22 1.79 -11.48
C LEU A 350 -10.21 3.23 -10.94
N VAL A 351 -10.60 3.35 -9.68
CA VAL A 351 -10.77 4.61 -8.97
C VAL A 351 -9.80 4.68 -7.79
N MET A 352 -8.84 5.61 -7.86
CA MET A 352 -7.90 5.90 -6.79
C MET A 352 -8.48 6.98 -5.89
N THR A 353 -8.58 6.70 -4.60
CA THR A 353 -9.30 7.55 -3.63
C THR A 353 -8.38 8.52 -2.89
N GLY A 354 -7.06 8.26 -2.86
CA GLY A 354 -6.10 9.08 -2.12
C GLY A 354 -6.34 9.11 -0.62
N MET A 355 -7.04 8.13 -0.07
CA MET A 355 -7.45 8.05 1.31
C MET A 355 -7.38 6.60 1.78
N LEU A 356 -7.08 6.40 3.06
CA LEU A 356 -7.14 5.10 3.71
C LEU A 356 -8.58 4.58 3.65
N SER A 357 -8.72 3.27 3.41
CA SER A 357 -10.04 2.64 3.49
C SER A 357 -10.62 2.82 4.89
N PRO A 358 -11.89 3.24 5.04
CA PRO A 358 -12.52 3.43 6.34
C PRO A 358 -12.44 2.18 7.24
N ALA A 359 -12.48 0.99 6.66
CA ALA A 359 -12.35 -0.29 7.36
C ALA A 359 -10.98 -0.54 8.02
N LEU A 360 -9.98 0.30 7.77
CA LEU A 360 -8.64 0.17 8.34
C LEU A 360 -8.32 1.26 9.37
N THR A 361 -9.27 2.17 9.62
CA THR A 361 -9.03 3.40 10.40
C THR A 361 -8.88 3.12 11.89
N ASP A 362 -9.55 2.09 12.41
CA ASP A 362 -9.45 1.60 13.79
C ASP A 362 -8.04 1.10 14.14
N ARG A 363 -7.35 0.52 13.16
CA ARG A 363 -6.02 -0.05 13.32
C ARG A 363 -4.89 0.88 12.89
N VAL A 364 -5.17 2.04 12.28
CA VAL A 364 -4.12 2.90 11.73
C VAL A 364 -3.16 3.42 12.82
N ALA A 365 -1.88 3.13 12.66
CA ALA A 365 -0.81 3.54 13.57
C ALA A 365 -0.04 4.74 13.03
N ALA A 366 0.19 4.80 11.72
CA ALA A 366 0.91 5.90 11.10
C ALA A 366 0.63 6.01 9.60
N THR A 367 0.86 7.19 9.04
CA THR A 367 0.97 7.41 7.59
C THR A 367 2.20 8.25 7.28
N PHE A 368 2.78 8.02 6.10
CA PHE A 368 3.82 8.90 5.57
C PHE A 368 3.75 8.97 4.04
N THR A 369 4.20 10.10 3.48
CA THR A 369 4.14 10.31 2.03
C THR A 369 4.98 9.27 1.28
N GLY A 370 4.44 8.79 0.17
CA GLY A 370 5.05 7.75 -0.65
C GLY A 370 6.20 8.26 -1.51
N GLY A 371 6.09 8.06 -2.82
CA GLY A 371 7.17 8.32 -3.76
C GLY A 371 6.97 9.55 -4.62
N PHE A 372 7.78 9.66 -5.67
CA PHE A 372 7.72 10.79 -6.60
C PHE A 372 6.47 10.75 -7.47
N LYS A 373 5.97 11.93 -7.85
CA LYS A 373 5.03 12.10 -8.97
C LYS A 373 5.58 11.46 -10.24
N ARG A 374 4.69 11.02 -11.13
CA ARG A 374 5.05 10.39 -12.40
C ARG A 374 6.02 11.20 -13.25
N SER A 375 5.83 12.52 -13.34
CA SER A 375 6.73 13.42 -14.07
C SER A 375 8.19 13.39 -13.58
N HIS A 376 8.41 13.02 -12.31
CA HIS A 376 9.73 12.89 -11.71
C HIS A 376 10.17 11.44 -11.48
N GLY A 377 9.24 10.49 -11.54
CA GLY A 377 9.46 9.07 -11.31
C GLY A 377 10.04 8.31 -12.51
N ALA A 378 10.99 8.92 -13.23
CA ALA A 378 11.73 8.29 -14.33
C ALA A 378 13.08 8.99 -14.54
N PHE A 379 14.02 8.33 -15.19
CA PHE A 379 15.40 8.83 -15.32
C PHE A 379 15.51 9.89 -16.41
N ARG A 380 16.16 11.01 -16.07
CA ARG A 380 16.49 12.07 -17.03
C ARG A 380 17.85 11.89 -17.68
N TYR A 381 18.79 11.28 -16.96
CA TYR A 381 20.19 11.14 -17.35
C TYR A 381 20.69 9.72 -17.08
N GLY A 382 21.84 9.37 -17.69
CA GLY A 382 22.43 8.04 -17.57
C GLY A 382 21.70 7.00 -18.40
N ASP A 383 22.17 5.75 -18.32
CA ASP A 383 21.71 4.66 -19.18
C ASP A 383 20.21 4.38 -18.97
N TYR A 384 19.75 4.43 -17.72
CA TYR A 384 18.35 4.16 -17.35
C TYR A 384 17.35 5.13 -18.00
N ALA A 385 17.77 6.29 -18.50
CA ALA A 385 16.91 7.21 -19.24
C ALA A 385 16.63 6.76 -20.70
N THR A 386 17.36 5.76 -21.20
CA THR A 386 17.43 5.44 -22.63
C THR A 386 16.93 4.04 -23.02
N TYR A 387 16.52 3.21 -22.04
CA TYR A 387 15.91 1.89 -22.27
C TYR A 387 14.90 1.55 -21.16
N ASN A 388 14.21 0.41 -21.25
CA ASN A 388 13.17 -0.06 -20.30
C ASN A 388 12.20 1.06 -19.91
N HIS A 389 11.69 1.74 -20.94
CA HIS A 389 10.76 2.85 -20.77
C HIS A 389 11.30 3.95 -19.83
N GLY A 390 12.61 4.18 -19.76
CA GLY A 390 13.18 5.21 -18.90
C GLY A 390 13.19 4.86 -17.41
N HIS A 391 12.99 3.58 -17.08
CA HIS A 391 12.86 3.05 -15.72
C HIS A 391 11.84 3.84 -14.92
N HIS A 392 10.61 3.94 -15.42
CA HIS A 392 9.52 4.52 -14.66
C HIS A 392 9.32 3.74 -13.37
N TYR A 393 9.11 4.46 -12.27
CA TYR A 393 8.95 3.86 -10.96
C TYR A 393 7.61 3.13 -10.91
N GLY A 394 7.67 1.80 -10.77
CA GLY A 394 6.50 0.94 -10.72
C GLY A 394 5.80 0.97 -9.37
N PHE A 395 4.53 0.54 -9.38
CA PHE A 395 3.73 0.39 -8.17
C PHE A 395 2.55 -0.56 -8.35
N VAL A 396 2.24 -1.28 -7.26
CA VAL A 396 1.17 -2.27 -7.12
C VAL A 396 0.35 -1.92 -5.88
N VAL A 397 -0.97 -1.94 -6.00
CA VAL A 397 -1.92 -1.71 -4.89
C VAL A 397 -2.91 -2.85 -4.83
N ASN A 398 -3.09 -3.46 -3.66
CA ASN A 398 -4.06 -4.55 -3.45
C ASN A 398 -3.92 -5.67 -4.50
N GLY A 399 -2.68 -6.07 -4.80
CA GLY A 399 -2.34 -7.07 -5.83
C GLY A 399 -2.60 -6.64 -7.28
N THR A 400 -3.00 -5.38 -7.50
CA THR A 400 -3.30 -4.80 -8.80
C THR A 400 -2.11 -3.99 -9.30
N VAL A 401 -1.54 -4.38 -10.45
CA VAL A 401 -0.41 -3.71 -11.06
C VAL A 401 -0.89 -2.46 -11.79
N LEU A 402 -0.52 -1.29 -11.28
CA LEU A 402 -0.88 -0.01 -11.89
C LEU A 402 0.27 0.54 -12.76
N SER A 403 1.52 0.25 -12.38
CA SER A 403 2.71 0.47 -13.19
C SER A 403 3.73 -0.64 -12.93
N ARG A 404 4.35 -1.19 -13.98
CA ARG A 404 5.21 -2.38 -13.85
C ARG A 404 6.46 -2.07 -13.03
N LEU A 405 6.83 -3.00 -12.16
CA LEU A 405 8.07 -2.93 -11.40
C LEU A 405 9.26 -3.13 -12.36
N GLN A 406 10.20 -2.19 -12.35
CA GLN A 406 11.38 -2.19 -13.20
C GLN A 406 12.60 -2.73 -12.44
N PRO A 407 13.47 -3.54 -13.08
CA PRO A 407 14.74 -3.94 -12.48
C PRO A 407 15.62 -2.75 -12.13
N ASN A 408 16.54 -2.97 -11.19
CA ASN A 408 17.53 -2.03 -10.65
C ASN A 408 16.96 -0.86 -9.82
N LEU A 409 15.67 -0.87 -9.52
CA LEU A 409 15.04 0.16 -8.70
C LEU A 409 14.78 -0.32 -7.27
N SER A 410 15.02 0.56 -6.31
CA SER A 410 14.67 0.35 -4.91
C SER A 410 13.18 0.17 -4.77
N THR A 411 12.76 -0.93 -4.15
CA THR A 411 11.36 -1.33 -4.03
C THR A 411 11.08 -1.71 -2.58
N LEU A 412 10.10 -1.04 -1.96
CA LEU A 412 9.43 -1.51 -0.76
C LEU A 412 8.21 -2.32 -1.19
N TYR A 413 8.07 -3.55 -0.69
CA TYR A 413 7.00 -4.45 -1.05
C TYR A 413 6.48 -5.22 0.17
N VAL A 414 5.23 -5.67 0.05
CA VAL A 414 4.53 -6.50 1.03
C VAL A 414 3.90 -7.68 0.30
N LEU A 415 4.10 -8.89 0.80
CA LEU A 415 3.52 -10.11 0.25
C LEU A 415 2.21 -10.48 0.97
N ASN A 416 1.45 -11.40 0.37
CA ASN A 416 0.16 -11.85 0.89
C ASN A 416 0.26 -12.54 2.26
N ASP A 417 1.41 -13.10 2.59
CA ASP A 417 1.71 -13.71 3.89
C ASP A 417 2.15 -12.70 4.97
N GLY A 418 2.15 -11.41 4.65
CA GLY A 418 2.58 -10.34 5.55
C GLY A 418 4.09 -10.08 5.53
N THR A 419 4.89 -10.78 4.72
CA THR A 419 6.32 -10.51 4.57
C THR A 419 6.52 -9.10 4.02
N ILE A 420 7.31 -8.30 4.75
CA ILE A 420 7.70 -6.94 4.35
C ILE A 420 9.16 -6.96 3.93
N GLY A 421 9.46 -6.35 2.78
CA GLY A 421 10.84 -6.28 2.32
C GLY A 421 11.17 -5.01 1.56
N MET A 422 12.44 -4.64 1.59
CA MET A 422 13.00 -3.55 0.80
C MET A 422 14.26 -4.02 0.09
N ARG A 423 14.31 -3.94 -1.23
CA ARG A 423 15.48 -4.38 -2.02
C ARG A 423 15.60 -3.64 -3.34
N THR A 424 16.74 -3.82 -4.02
CA THR A 424 16.87 -3.50 -5.45
C THR A 424 16.15 -4.58 -6.24
N TRP A 425 15.13 -4.21 -6.99
CA TRP A 425 14.33 -5.15 -7.77
C TRP A 425 15.16 -5.79 -8.89
N THR A 426 15.00 -7.09 -9.07
CA THR A 426 15.66 -7.87 -10.12
C THR A 426 14.64 -8.48 -11.09
N GLU A 427 15.12 -9.05 -12.19
CA GLU A 427 14.23 -9.79 -13.10
C GLU A 427 13.67 -11.07 -12.45
N GLU A 428 14.44 -11.72 -11.57
CA GLU A 428 14.02 -12.93 -10.86
C GLU A 428 12.89 -12.64 -9.87
N ASP A 429 12.87 -11.44 -9.28
CA ASP A 429 11.82 -11.01 -8.36
C ASP A 429 10.43 -10.93 -9.03
N ALA A 430 10.35 -10.94 -10.36
CA ALA A 430 9.08 -11.03 -11.07
C ALA A 430 8.28 -12.30 -10.70
N ALA A 431 8.94 -13.34 -10.20
CA ALA A 431 8.29 -14.54 -9.67
C ALA A 431 7.41 -14.26 -8.43
N LEU A 432 7.67 -13.18 -7.69
CA LEU A 432 6.89 -12.77 -6.51
C LEU A 432 5.57 -12.10 -6.88
N LEU A 433 5.39 -11.68 -8.15
CA LEU A 433 4.23 -10.89 -8.57
C LEU A 433 2.85 -11.46 -8.18
N PRO A 434 2.60 -12.80 -8.18
CA PRO A 434 1.32 -13.36 -7.68
C PRO A 434 1.05 -13.04 -6.21
N ASP A 435 2.12 -12.95 -5.42
CA ASP A 435 2.08 -12.83 -3.96
C ASP A 435 2.23 -11.39 -3.49
N ILE A 436 2.59 -10.44 -4.37
CA ILE A 436 2.70 -9.03 -4.00
C ILE A 436 1.31 -8.46 -3.72
N ARG A 437 1.09 -8.02 -2.48
CA ARG A 437 -0.06 -7.23 -2.05
C ARG A 437 0.14 -5.76 -2.41
N PHE A 438 1.32 -5.22 -2.09
CA PHE A 438 1.71 -3.86 -2.46
C PHE A 438 3.19 -3.80 -2.83
N ALA A 439 3.54 -2.90 -3.74
CA ALA A 439 4.93 -2.57 -4.03
C ALA A 439 5.02 -1.13 -4.52
N ARG A 440 6.10 -0.44 -4.16
CA ARG A 440 6.38 0.91 -4.64
C ARG A 440 7.87 1.10 -4.84
N GLN A 441 8.25 1.51 -6.04
CA GLN A 441 9.64 1.79 -6.38
C GLN A 441 9.98 3.26 -6.20
N ASN A 442 11.19 3.62 -5.77
CA ASN A 442 11.69 4.99 -5.87
C ASN A 442 13.19 5.00 -6.16
N GLY A 443 13.54 5.23 -7.43
CA GLY A 443 14.91 5.44 -7.86
C GLY A 443 15.85 4.30 -7.51
N VAL A 444 17.13 4.63 -7.34
CA VAL A 444 18.21 3.69 -7.00
C VAL A 444 18.46 3.68 -5.48
N PRO A 445 19.15 2.66 -4.92
CA PRO A 445 19.42 2.58 -3.49
C PRO A 445 20.22 3.76 -2.95
N LEU A 446 19.84 4.22 -1.76
CA LEU A 446 20.69 5.02 -0.88
C LEU A 446 21.67 4.10 -0.12
N ILE A 447 21.15 2.97 0.38
CA ILE A 447 21.92 1.88 1.00
C ILE A 447 21.47 0.58 0.35
N ALA A 448 22.44 -0.31 0.10
CA ALA A 448 22.20 -1.69 -0.33
C ALA A 448 23.16 -2.63 0.41
N PRO A 449 22.78 -3.91 0.60
CA PRO A 449 23.68 -4.88 1.19
C PRO A 449 24.89 -5.09 0.27
N ASP A 450 26.08 -5.04 0.86
CA ASP A 450 27.31 -5.44 0.21
C ASP A 450 27.24 -6.95 -0.13
N PRO A 451 27.49 -7.36 -1.38
CA PRO A 451 27.34 -8.76 -1.78
C PRO A 451 28.26 -9.74 -1.05
N GLU A 452 29.40 -9.28 -0.50
CA GLU A 452 30.37 -10.15 0.16
C GLU A 452 30.12 -10.27 1.66
N THR A 453 29.72 -9.16 2.30
CA THR A 453 29.62 -9.05 3.77
C THR A 453 28.18 -8.99 4.27
N GLY A 454 27.22 -8.66 3.41
CA GLY A 454 25.82 -8.39 3.76
C GLY A 454 25.60 -7.05 4.47
N ALA A 455 26.66 -6.30 4.77
CA ALA A 455 26.56 -5.03 5.48
C ALA A 455 25.96 -3.94 4.59
N GLY A 456 25.14 -3.05 5.18
CA GLY A 456 24.60 -1.89 4.47
C GLY A 456 25.69 -0.91 4.04
N VAL A 457 25.86 -0.72 2.73
CA VAL A 457 26.80 0.24 2.14
C VAL A 457 26.10 1.24 1.22
N PRO A 458 26.62 2.47 1.06
CA PRO A 458 26.09 3.45 0.12
C PRO A 458 25.92 2.88 -1.28
N GLY A 459 24.75 3.10 -1.88
CA GLY A 459 24.46 2.64 -3.22
C GLY A 459 25.44 3.22 -4.26
N PRO A 460 25.75 2.50 -5.35
CA PRO A 460 26.82 2.85 -6.28
C PRO A 460 26.60 4.20 -6.98
N LEU A 461 25.35 4.64 -7.08
CA LEU A 461 24.98 5.89 -7.74
C LEU A 461 24.80 7.08 -6.77
N VAL A 462 24.99 6.91 -5.46
CA VAL A 462 24.83 7.98 -4.44
C VAL A 462 25.68 9.21 -4.76
N ARG A 463 26.85 9.03 -5.36
CA ARG A 463 27.77 10.12 -5.72
C ARG A 463 27.43 10.81 -7.04
N HIS A 464 26.56 10.21 -7.84
CA HIS A 464 26.34 10.56 -9.24
C HIS A 464 24.97 11.22 -9.40
N TRP A 465 24.91 12.56 -9.33
CA TRP A 465 23.66 13.32 -9.43
C TRP A 465 22.77 12.89 -10.60
N GLY A 466 23.26 12.99 -11.83
CA GLY A 466 22.48 12.65 -13.03
C GLY A 466 22.06 11.17 -13.07
N PRO A 467 23.02 10.24 -13.14
CA PRO A 467 22.73 8.80 -13.22
C PRO A 467 21.93 8.24 -12.03
N GLY A 468 22.11 8.76 -10.82
CA GLY A 468 21.30 8.37 -9.65
C GLY A 468 19.89 8.97 -9.64
N ASN A 469 19.53 9.75 -10.65
CA ASN A 469 18.26 10.48 -10.76
C ASN A 469 17.92 11.30 -9.51
N TRP A 470 18.95 11.81 -8.83
CA TRP A 470 18.78 12.55 -7.58
C TRP A 470 18.12 13.89 -7.89
N SER A 471 16.85 14.05 -7.54
CA SER A 471 16.16 15.34 -7.76
C SER A 471 16.73 16.43 -6.85
N GLY A 472 16.73 17.67 -7.32
CA GLY A 472 17.09 18.86 -6.54
C GLY A 472 15.85 19.68 -6.14
N SER A 473 16.08 20.83 -5.50
CA SER A 473 15.06 21.83 -5.18
C SER A 473 14.40 22.42 -6.44
N ALA A 474 13.39 23.26 -6.28
CA ALA A 474 12.80 24.01 -7.39
C ALA A 474 13.82 24.91 -8.13
N ASN A 475 14.90 25.31 -7.45
CA ASN A 475 16.01 26.06 -8.03
C ASN A 475 17.13 25.15 -8.57
N ALA A 476 16.89 23.84 -8.62
CA ALA A 476 17.84 22.80 -8.97
C ALA A 476 19.05 22.71 -8.02
N ASP A 477 18.89 23.04 -6.74
CA ASP A 477 19.92 22.77 -5.73
C ASP A 477 19.84 21.30 -5.29
N LEU A 478 20.95 20.56 -5.34
CA LEU A 478 20.96 19.16 -4.89
C LEU A 478 20.65 19.04 -3.39
N ARG A 479 21.12 20.01 -2.59
CA ARG A 479 20.85 20.07 -1.16
C ARG A 479 19.46 20.67 -0.92
N THR A 480 18.55 19.88 -0.38
CA THR A 480 17.14 20.25 -0.20
C THR A 480 16.50 19.44 0.93
N LEU A 481 15.27 19.79 1.30
CA LEU A 481 14.44 19.00 2.20
C LEU A 481 14.17 17.62 1.59
N ARG A 482 14.38 16.52 2.32
CA ARG A 482 14.21 15.15 1.80
C ARG A 482 13.55 14.24 2.82
N ALA A 483 12.91 13.17 2.33
CA ALA A 483 12.53 12.01 3.13
C ALA A 483 13.21 10.75 2.59
N GLY A 484 13.40 9.76 3.44
CA GLY A 484 13.86 8.43 3.07
C GLY A 484 13.29 7.37 4.00
N ALA A 485 13.31 6.12 3.56
CA ALA A 485 12.97 4.97 4.38
C ALA A 485 14.12 3.96 4.35
N CYS A 486 14.36 3.28 5.46
CA CYS A 486 15.30 2.18 5.54
C CYS A 486 14.72 0.98 6.27
N MET A 487 15.18 -0.21 5.89
CA MET A 487 14.98 -1.43 6.67
C MET A 487 16.20 -1.65 7.56
N ARG A 488 15.94 -2.09 8.78
CA ARG A 488 16.98 -2.49 9.72
C ARG A 488 16.57 -3.76 10.45
N THR A 489 17.50 -4.69 10.57
CA THR A 489 17.31 -5.94 11.31
C THR A 489 18.21 -5.93 12.55
N VAL A 490 17.63 -6.20 13.71
CA VAL A 490 18.33 -6.29 14.99
C VAL A 490 17.88 -7.56 15.67
N GLU A 491 18.79 -8.51 15.89
CA GLU A 491 18.47 -9.78 16.57
C GLU A 491 17.23 -10.46 15.96
N ASP A 492 17.20 -10.56 14.63
CA ASP A 492 16.09 -11.08 13.80
C ASP A 492 14.79 -10.26 13.79
N ARG A 493 14.71 -9.17 14.55
CA ARG A 493 13.59 -8.23 14.55
C ARG A 493 13.76 -7.15 13.48
N GLN A 494 12.74 -6.94 12.67
CA GLN A 494 12.78 -5.97 11.58
C GLN A 494 12.10 -4.65 11.95
N PHE A 495 12.75 -3.56 11.57
CA PHE A 495 12.25 -2.20 11.74
C PHE A 495 12.20 -1.48 10.39
N LEU A 496 11.09 -0.78 10.15
CA LEU A 496 11.00 0.23 9.09
C LEU A 496 11.31 1.59 9.71
N ILE A 497 12.34 2.26 9.22
CA ILE A 497 12.74 3.58 9.71
C ILE A 497 12.43 4.62 8.64
N TYR A 498 11.56 5.57 8.97
CA TYR A 498 11.38 6.79 8.19
C TYR A 498 12.32 7.88 8.70
N ALA A 499 12.92 8.64 7.78
CA ALA A 499 13.79 9.76 8.13
C ALA A 499 13.40 11.02 7.34
N TYR A 500 13.20 12.10 8.10
CA TYR A 500 13.05 13.46 7.60
C TYR A 500 14.39 14.20 7.71
N PHE A 501 14.84 14.77 6.59
CA PHE A 501 16.07 15.56 6.51
C PHE A 501 15.72 17.01 6.24
N SER A 502 15.94 17.89 7.22
CA SER A 502 15.66 19.34 7.09
C SER A 502 16.40 19.98 5.91
N THR A 503 17.60 19.51 5.60
CA THR A 503 18.30 19.74 4.34
C THR A 503 19.43 18.72 4.14
N ALA A 504 19.46 18.02 3.01
CA ALA A 504 20.46 16.99 2.75
C ALA A 504 20.75 16.79 1.25
N THR A 505 21.96 16.33 0.95
CA THR A 505 22.27 15.62 -0.29
C THR A 505 22.04 14.11 -0.12
N PRO A 506 21.98 13.32 -1.21
CA PRO A 506 21.95 11.85 -1.11
C PRO A 506 23.13 11.26 -0.32
N SER A 507 24.29 11.94 -0.30
CA SER A 507 25.45 11.53 0.49
C SER A 507 25.20 11.67 2.00
N ALA A 508 24.62 12.78 2.46
CA ALA A 508 24.23 12.93 3.86
C ALA A 508 23.17 11.89 4.27
N MET A 509 22.20 11.61 3.40
CA MET A 509 21.18 10.58 3.67
C MET A 509 21.81 9.20 3.82
N ALA A 510 22.65 8.78 2.87
CA ALA A 510 23.32 7.49 2.90
C ALA A 510 24.20 7.35 4.16
N ARG A 511 25.00 8.37 4.51
CA ARG A 511 25.80 8.34 5.75
C ARG A 511 24.96 8.26 7.00
N THR A 512 23.82 8.95 7.03
CA THR A 512 22.90 8.88 8.17
C THR A 512 22.34 7.47 8.32
N PHE A 513 21.80 6.87 7.26
CA PHE A 513 21.30 5.49 7.31
C PHE A 513 22.39 4.46 7.62
N GLN A 514 23.62 4.67 7.12
CA GLN A 514 24.76 3.85 7.49
C GLN A 514 25.13 3.98 8.98
N ALA A 515 25.05 5.18 9.56
CA ALA A 515 25.29 5.38 10.99
C ALA A 515 24.21 4.72 11.86
N TYR A 516 23.01 4.49 11.33
CA TYR A 516 21.94 3.74 11.99
C TYR A 516 21.94 2.25 11.63
N ASP A 517 22.98 1.72 10.99
CA ASP A 517 23.11 0.31 10.60
C ASP A 517 21.92 -0.21 9.78
N CYS A 518 21.37 0.60 8.87
CA CYS A 518 20.31 0.13 7.96
C CYS A 518 20.85 -0.92 6.98
N ASP A 519 20.06 -1.97 6.72
CA ASP A 519 20.38 -3.04 5.76
C ASP A 519 20.18 -2.57 4.31
N TYR A 520 19.11 -1.80 4.08
CA TYR A 520 18.74 -1.23 2.79
C TYR A 520 18.03 0.10 3.01
N ALA A 521 18.22 1.07 2.12
CA ALA A 521 17.53 2.35 2.20
C ALA A 521 17.17 2.91 0.83
N MET A 522 16.02 3.57 0.75
CA MET A 522 15.52 4.23 -0.44
C MET A 522 15.11 5.68 -0.18
N LEU A 523 15.18 6.49 -1.22
CA LEU A 523 14.70 7.87 -1.21
C LEU A 523 13.18 7.89 -1.34
N LEU A 524 12.52 8.80 -0.63
CA LEU A 524 11.09 9.12 -0.78
C LEU A 524 10.94 10.50 -1.42
N ASP A 525 9.72 11.04 -1.49
CA ASP A 525 9.53 12.38 -2.03
C ASP A 525 10.18 13.48 -1.16
N MET A 526 10.21 14.71 -1.68
CA MET A 526 11.08 15.77 -1.18
C MET A 526 10.53 17.18 -1.44
N ASN A 527 11.30 18.19 -1.01
CA ASN A 527 11.12 19.62 -1.30
C ASN A 527 9.98 20.36 -0.56
N SER A 528 9.06 19.67 0.12
CA SER A 528 8.08 20.32 0.99
C SER A 528 7.71 19.45 2.20
N LEU A 529 7.16 20.06 3.25
CA LEU A 529 6.63 19.32 4.40
C LEU A 529 5.48 18.38 3.96
N GLU A 530 4.70 18.78 2.97
CA GLU A 530 3.65 17.96 2.36
C GLU A 530 4.22 16.70 1.69
N HIS A 531 5.42 16.77 1.11
CA HIS A 531 6.04 15.64 0.43
C HIS A 531 6.94 14.81 1.35
N THR A 532 7.14 15.27 2.58
CA THR A 532 7.95 14.61 3.61
C THR A 532 7.15 14.39 4.90
N TYR A 533 5.82 14.34 4.77
CA TYR A 533 4.88 14.20 5.86
C TYR A 533 5.01 12.83 6.53
N LEU A 534 5.03 12.80 7.85
CA LEU A 534 4.80 11.62 8.67
C LEU A 534 3.91 12.00 9.86
N ALA A 535 2.87 11.19 10.09
CA ALA A 535 2.03 11.26 11.26
C ALA A 535 1.91 9.91 11.95
N VAL A 536 1.82 9.94 13.28
CA VAL A 536 1.51 8.80 14.15
C VAL A 536 0.13 9.09 14.75
N TYR A 537 -0.69 8.04 14.85
CA TYR A 537 -2.04 8.14 15.38
C TYR A 537 -2.15 7.33 16.65
N THR A 538 -2.69 7.90 17.71
CA THR A 538 -2.98 7.21 18.96
C THR A 538 -4.48 7.26 19.25
N PRO A 539 -5.06 6.23 19.89
CA PRO A 539 -6.46 6.27 20.30
C PRO A 539 -6.70 7.38 21.33
N ALA A 540 -7.74 8.19 21.15
CA ALA A 540 -8.20 9.21 22.09
C ALA A 540 -9.71 9.05 22.39
N GLU A 541 -10.22 9.72 23.43
CA GLU A 541 -11.64 9.60 23.84
C GLU A 541 -12.63 9.92 22.71
N ASP A 542 -12.29 10.89 21.85
CA ASP A 542 -13.16 11.38 20.77
C ASP A 542 -12.59 11.10 19.35
N GLY A 543 -11.69 10.12 19.20
CA GLY A 543 -11.17 9.74 17.87
C GLY A 543 -9.70 9.33 17.85
N LEU A 544 -9.00 9.77 16.80
CA LEU A 544 -7.55 9.60 16.67
C LEU A 544 -6.87 10.90 17.06
N GLU A 545 -5.99 10.84 18.05
CA GLU A 545 -4.99 11.89 18.26
C GLU A 545 -3.90 11.74 17.20
N THR A 546 -3.45 12.87 16.65
CA THR A 546 -2.48 12.89 15.54
C THR A 546 -1.27 13.69 15.94
N GLU A 547 -0.14 13.00 16.00
CA GLU A 547 1.17 13.61 16.24
C GLU A 547 2.03 13.56 14.97
N HIS A 548 2.94 14.51 14.84
CA HIS A 548 3.79 14.65 13.65
C HIS A 548 5.26 14.54 14.01
N LEU A 549 6.03 13.85 13.16
CA LEU A 549 7.49 13.76 13.34
C LEU A 549 8.16 15.15 13.42
N VAL A 550 7.59 16.12 12.71
CA VAL A 550 7.96 17.54 12.83
C VAL A 550 6.69 18.32 13.08
N GLU A 551 6.63 19.10 14.16
CA GLU A 551 5.43 19.84 14.60
C GLU A 551 4.74 20.60 13.45
N ARG A 552 5.54 21.24 12.60
CA ARG A 552 5.07 22.04 11.46
C ARG A 552 4.34 21.24 10.38
N MET A 553 4.52 19.92 10.31
CA MET A 553 3.72 19.10 9.39
C MET A 553 2.25 19.16 9.73
N GLY A 554 1.91 19.45 10.98
CA GLY A 554 0.54 19.65 11.41
C GLY A 554 -0.17 20.88 10.83
N GLU A 555 0.57 21.79 10.20
CA GLU A 555 0.01 22.90 9.43
C GLU A 555 -0.63 22.43 8.11
N ILE A 556 -0.30 21.22 7.65
CA ILE A 556 -0.78 20.62 6.39
C ILE A 556 -2.16 19.99 6.58
N ASP A 557 -2.40 19.41 7.76
CA ASP A 557 -3.67 18.79 8.09
C ASP A 557 -4.80 19.79 7.93
N ALA A 558 -5.92 19.29 7.42
CA ALA A 558 -7.09 20.13 7.23
C ALA A 558 -7.74 20.42 8.59
N ARG A 559 -8.49 21.53 8.73
CA ARG A 559 -9.18 21.89 9.98
C ARG A 559 -10.67 22.10 9.83
N GLU A 560 -11.49 21.43 10.62
CA GLU A 560 -12.94 21.61 10.67
C GLU A 560 -13.29 23.07 11.02
N ARG A 561 -14.58 23.41 10.95
CA ARG A 561 -15.03 24.80 11.21
C ARG A 561 -14.77 25.23 12.66
N ASP A 562 -14.76 24.28 13.59
CA ASP A 562 -14.45 24.46 15.01
C ASP A 562 -12.93 24.51 15.29
N GLY A 563 -12.09 24.25 14.28
CA GLY A 563 -10.63 24.22 14.38
C GLY A 563 -10.03 22.84 14.61
N THR A 564 -10.86 21.81 14.80
CA THR A 564 -10.46 20.41 15.00
C THR A 564 -9.70 19.92 13.78
N ARG A 565 -8.61 19.20 14.01
CA ARG A 565 -7.71 18.73 12.96
C ARG A 565 -8.29 17.47 12.31
N ILE A 566 -8.29 17.45 10.98
CA ILE A 566 -8.63 16.27 10.18
C ILE A 566 -7.30 15.69 9.68
N PRO A 567 -6.94 14.47 10.11
CA PRO A 567 -5.67 13.89 9.74
C PRO A 567 -5.61 13.60 8.24
N ARG A 568 -4.51 14.03 7.61
CA ARG A 568 -4.26 13.78 6.19
C ARG A 568 -4.19 12.28 5.89
N PHE A 569 -4.63 11.90 4.69
CA PHE A 569 -4.76 10.52 4.19
C PHE A 569 -5.81 9.66 4.92
N VAL A 570 -6.18 9.97 6.16
CA VAL A 570 -7.18 9.23 6.92
C VAL A 570 -8.56 9.89 6.81
N GLY A 571 -8.65 11.18 7.13
CA GLY A 571 -9.92 11.89 7.18
C GLY A 571 -10.32 12.61 5.90
N PHE A 572 -9.48 12.61 4.86
CA PHE A 572 -9.82 13.15 3.54
C PHE A 572 -8.88 12.63 2.44
N SER A 573 -9.38 12.66 1.20
CA SER A 573 -8.64 12.33 -0.02
C SER A 573 -7.55 13.33 -0.36
N ASP A 574 -6.35 12.80 -0.60
CA ASP A 574 -5.17 13.54 -1.02
C ASP A 574 -4.75 13.19 -2.44
N ASN A 575 -4.08 14.12 -3.11
CA ASN A 575 -3.59 13.87 -4.47
C ASN A 575 -2.29 13.04 -4.48
N ARG A 576 -1.62 12.84 -3.34
CA ARG A 576 -0.37 12.10 -3.20
C ARG A 576 -0.59 10.66 -2.74
N ASP A 577 0.28 9.79 -3.22
CA ASP A 577 0.46 8.45 -2.71
C ASP A 577 1.08 8.47 -1.31
N PHE A 578 0.76 7.45 -0.51
CA PHE A 578 1.23 7.33 0.86
C PHE A 578 1.37 5.87 1.28
N PHE A 579 2.26 5.64 2.23
CA PHE A 579 2.32 4.40 2.98
C PHE A 579 1.56 4.57 4.29
N TYR A 580 1.02 3.46 4.80
CA TYR A 580 0.37 3.41 6.10
C TYR A 580 0.84 2.20 6.87
N LEU A 581 0.80 2.31 8.20
CA LEU A 581 1.02 1.20 9.13
C LEU A 581 -0.27 0.91 9.88
N LEU A 582 -0.61 -0.36 10.00
CA LEU A 582 -1.75 -0.83 10.79
C LEU A 582 -1.25 -1.67 11.96
N ARG A 583 -1.84 -1.49 13.14
CA ARG A 583 -1.61 -2.37 14.29
C ARG A 583 -2.10 -3.78 13.96
N ARG A 584 -1.30 -4.79 14.29
CA ARG A 584 -1.70 -6.20 14.22
C ARG A 584 -2.68 -6.57 15.31
#